data_AF-F7NMR3-F1
#
_entry.id   AF-F7NMR3-F1
#
_cell.length_a   1.000
_cell.length_b   1.000
_cell.length_c   1.000
_cell.angle_alpha   90.00
_cell.angle_beta   90.00
_cell.angle_gamma   90.00
#
_symmetry.space_group_name_H-M   'P 1'
#
loop_
_entity.id
_entity.type
_entity.pdbx_description
1 polymer ?
#
loop_
_entity_poly.entity_id
_entity_poly.type
_entity_poly.pdbx_seq_one_letter_code
_entity_poly.pdbx_strand_id
1 'polypeptide(L)'
;SATTTGGTSQVAGQSEKLAGSNINHVNGAIGEARGYNQAIANGEIGIQAPGKVTATGPDFITYDPLHQTINVWDSKFSSTGRWPSSAQGFGSQAWLDETKQAIAKITDPVLRKQAQNAFNNGNIEWKIFEWPK
;
A
#
# COMPACT_ATOMS: atom_id res chain seq x y z
N SER A 1 -35.12 -12.77 -51.65
CA SER A 1 -36.07 -11.82 -51.03
C SER A 1 -35.59 -11.48 -49.63
N ALA A 2 -35.30 -10.19 -49.40
CA ALA A 2 -35.02 -9.64 -48.08
C ALA A 2 -36.34 -9.35 -47.35
N THR A 3 -36.39 -9.48 -46.03
CA THR A 3 -37.12 -8.57 -45.13
C THR A 3 -36.55 -8.72 -43.71
N THR A 4 -36.01 -7.61 -43.22
CA THR A 4 -35.60 -7.30 -41.85
C THR A 4 -36.80 -6.79 -41.06
N THR A 5 -36.91 -7.08 -39.76
CA THR A 5 -37.40 -6.15 -38.69
C THR A 5 -37.02 -6.79 -37.34
N GLY A 6 -36.06 -6.23 -36.59
CA GLY A 6 -36.30 -5.44 -35.36
C GLY A 6 -36.40 -6.36 -34.13
N GLY A 7 -35.68 -6.24 -33.02
CA GLY A 7 -34.87 -5.20 -32.41
C GLY A 7 -34.97 -5.43 -30.90
N THR A 8 -33.86 -5.35 -30.16
CA THR A 8 -33.70 -4.88 -28.76
C THR A 8 -32.45 -5.49 -28.13
N SER A 9 -31.53 -4.61 -27.79
CA SER A 9 -30.39 -4.88 -26.92
C SER A 9 -30.88 -5.37 -25.55
N GLN A 10 -30.45 -6.55 -25.12
CA GLN A 10 -30.33 -6.85 -23.69
C GLN A 10 -28.85 -7.02 -23.39
N VAL A 11 -28.24 -5.88 -23.02
CA VAL A 11 -27.08 -5.86 -22.15
C VAL A 11 -27.55 -6.46 -20.83
N ALA A 12 -27.44 -7.79 -20.70
CA ALA A 12 -27.62 -8.45 -19.43
C ALA A 12 -26.37 -8.13 -18.61
N GLY A 13 -26.45 -7.01 -17.90
CA GLY A 13 -25.55 -6.71 -16.80
C GLY A 13 -25.57 -7.90 -15.85
N GLN A 14 -24.51 -8.70 -15.90
CA GLN A 14 -24.15 -9.49 -14.74
C GLN A 14 -23.68 -8.46 -13.71
N SER A 15 -24.62 -8.04 -12.88
CA SER A 15 -24.35 -7.45 -11.59
C SER A 15 -23.57 -8.50 -10.79
N GLU A 16 -22.26 -8.54 -11.01
CA GLU A 16 -21.32 -9.24 -10.15
C GLU A 16 -21.46 -8.59 -8.78
N LYS A 17 -22.31 -9.21 -7.98
CA LYS A 17 -22.52 -8.88 -6.59
C LYS A 17 -21.19 -9.10 -5.88
N LEU A 18 -20.37 -8.06 -5.78
CA LEU A 18 -19.17 -8.04 -4.95
C LEU A 18 -19.62 -8.13 -3.49
N ALA A 19 -19.85 -9.36 -3.04
CA ALA A 19 -20.38 -9.66 -1.73
C ALA A 19 -19.34 -9.31 -0.65
N GLY A 20 -19.66 -8.31 0.18
CA GLY A 20 -19.34 -8.14 1.62
C GLY A 20 -17.89 -8.29 2.12
N SER A 21 -17.17 -9.33 1.72
CA SER A 21 -15.78 -9.61 2.12
C SER A 21 -14.74 -8.83 1.31
N ASN A 22 -15.06 -8.47 0.07
CA ASN A 22 -14.11 -7.80 -0.83
C ASN A 22 -14.03 -6.28 -0.65
N ILE A 23 -15.03 -5.64 -0.04
CA ILE A 23 -15.05 -4.17 0.09
C ILE A 23 -13.94 -3.71 1.04
N ASN A 24 -13.70 -4.43 2.15
CA ASN A 24 -12.64 -4.08 3.08
C ASN A 24 -11.25 -4.25 2.47
N HIS A 25 -11.04 -5.29 1.67
CA HIS A 25 -9.79 -5.52 0.93
C HIS A 25 -9.58 -4.46 -0.15
N VAL A 26 -10.63 -4.09 -0.88
CA VAL A 26 -10.58 -2.99 -1.87
C VAL A 26 -10.27 -1.67 -1.19
N ASN A 27 -10.92 -1.38 -0.06
CA ASN A 27 -10.69 -0.18 0.72
C ASN A 27 -9.25 -0.10 1.25
N GLY A 28 -8.74 -1.21 1.82
CA GLY A 28 -7.33 -1.32 2.22
C GLY A 28 -6.39 -1.04 1.06
N ALA A 29 -6.57 -1.73 -0.06
CA ALA A 29 -5.76 -1.52 -1.27
C ALA A 29 -5.81 -0.07 -1.80
N ILE A 30 -6.96 0.61 -1.68
CA ILE A 30 -7.07 2.04 -2.03
C ILE A 30 -6.22 2.88 -1.08
N GLY A 31 -6.30 2.63 0.23
CA GLY A 31 -5.48 3.30 1.24
C GLY A 31 -3.99 3.14 0.97
N GLU A 32 -3.54 1.89 0.77
CA GLU A 32 -2.14 1.57 0.46
C GLU A 32 -1.65 2.26 -0.82
N ALA A 33 -2.42 2.16 -1.91
CA ALA A 33 -2.05 2.77 -3.19
C ALA A 33 -1.99 4.29 -3.11
N ARG A 34 -2.92 4.94 -2.39
CA ARG A 34 -2.92 6.39 -2.19
C ARG A 34 -1.75 6.82 -1.31
N GLY A 35 -1.49 6.11 -0.22
CA GLY A 35 -0.38 6.40 0.69
C GLY A 35 0.96 6.30 -0.02
N TYR A 36 1.17 5.20 -0.76
CA TYR A 36 2.39 5.00 -1.53
C TYR A 36 2.59 6.10 -2.57
N ASN A 37 1.57 6.41 -3.37
CA ASN A 37 1.67 7.47 -4.37
C ASN A 37 1.95 8.84 -3.75
N GLN A 38 1.40 9.13 -2.57
CA GLN A 38 1.68 10.38 -1.87
C GLN A 38 3.13 10.42 -1.35
N ALA A 39 3.65 9.32 -0.80
CA ALA A 39 5.05 9.23 -0.36
C ALA A 39 6.02 9.48 -1.54
N ILE A 40 5.76 8.85 -2.69
CA ILE A 40 6.56 9.08 -3.91
C ILE A 40 6.43 10.52 -4.40
N ALA A 41 5.23 11.10 -4.38
CA ALA A 41 5.00 12.49 -4.77
C ALA A 41 5.74 13.49 -3.85
N ASN A 42 5.98 13.12 -2.60
CA ASN A 42 6.76 13.90 -1.63
C ASN A 42 8.29 13.73 -1.78
N GLY A 43 8.74 12.93 -2.75
CA GLY A 43 10.17 12.73 -3.03
C GLY A 43 10.79 11.51 -2.34
N GLU A 44 9.97 10.67 -1.70
CA GLU A 44 10.46 9.39 -1.17
C GLU A 44 10.67 8.37 -2.29
N ILE A 45 11.51 7.37 -2.04
CA ILE A 45 11.85 6.30 -2.97
C ILE A 45 11.24 4.99 -2.47
N GLY A 46 10.52 4.27 -3.33
CA GLY A 46 9.92 2.97 -2.98
C GLY A 46 10.97 1.89 -2.70
N ILE A 47 10.90 1.27 -1.53
CA ILE A 47 11.66 0.05 -1.18
C ILE A 47 10.78 -1.19 -1.41
N GLN A 48 9.55 -1.15 -0.88
CA GLN A 48 8.52 -2.17 -1.07
C GLN A 48 7.21 -1.45 -1.39
N ALA A 49 6.68 -1.68 -2.59
CA ALA A 49 5.38 -1.16 -2.99
C ALA A 49 4.24 -1.98 -2.35
N PRO A 50 3.00 -1.43 -2.31
CA PRO A 50 1.80 -2.19 -1.97
C PRO A 50 1.69 -3.46 -2.82
N GLY A 51 1.13 -4.52 -2.26
CA GLY A 51 1.00 -5.77 -3.02
C GLY A 51 0.61 -7.01 -2.24
N LYS A 52 0.41 -6.92 -0.92
CA LYS A 52 -0.10 -8.04 -0.12
C LYS A 52 -1.23 -7.58 0.79
N VAL A 53 -2.42 -7.47 0.21
CA VAL A 53 -3.70 -7.14 0.87
C VAL A 53 -4.05 -8.08 2.05
N THR A 54 -3.27 -9.15 2.28
CA THR A 54 -3.47 -10.13 3.36
C THR A 54 -2.21 -10.51 4.13
N ALA A 55 -1.06 -9.85 3.91
CA ALA A 55 0.14 -10.18 4.68
C ALA A 55 0.19 -9.35 5.96
N THR A 56 0.42 -10.02 7.09
CA THR A 56 0.91 -9.35 8.29
C THR A 56 2.22 -8.64 7.93
N GLY A 57 2.34 -7.37 8.30
CA GLY A 57 3.51 -6.57 8.00
C GLY A 57 3.16 -5.12 7.63
N PRO A 58 4.17 -4.32 7.25
CA PRO A 58 3.96 -3.00 6.68
C PRO A 58 3.20 -3.08 5.36
N ASP A 59 2.34 -2.10 5.11
CA ASP A 59 1.61 -1.97 3.85
C ASP A 59 2.56 -1.66 2.69
N PHE A 60 3.50 -0.75 2.95
CA PHE A 60 4.58 -0.40 2.06
C PHE A 60 5.74 0.22 2.83
N ILE A 61 6.90 0.30 2.17
CA ILE A 61 8.14 0.80 2.76
C ILE A 61 8.81 1.73 1.77
N THR A 62 9.25 2.88 2.25
CA THR A 62 9.93 3.91 1.45
C THR A 62 11.20 4.37 2.14
N TYR A 63 12.09 4.97 1.36
CA TYR A 63 13.28 5.68 1.81
C TYR A 63 13.11 7.18 1.56
N ASP A 64 13.26 7.98 2.60
CA ASP A 64 13.38 9.43 2.49
C ASP A 64 14.85 9.81 2.33
N PRO A 65 15.31 10.24 1.14
CA PRO A 65 16.70 10.60 0.91
C PRO A 65 17.09 11.94 1.55
N LEU A 66 16.13 12.83 1.83
CA LEU A 66 16.38 14.13 2.44
C LEU A 66 16.75 13.97 3.92
N HIS A 67 15.98 13.13 4.63
CA HIS A 67 16.20 12.88 6.07
C HIS A 67 17.02 11.61 6.34
N GLN A 68 17.33 10.82 5.32
CA GLN A 68 18.03 9.53 5.42
C GLN A 68 17.32 8.56 6.36
N THR A 69 16.01 8.44 6.17
CA THR A 69 15.10 7.68 7.04
C THR A 69 14.37 6.59 6.25
N ILE A 70 14.17 5.42 6.88
CA ILE A 70 13.25 4.40 6.38
C ILE A 70 11.87 4.68 6.95
N ASN A 71 10.90 4.95 6.09
CA ASN A 71 9.51 5.11 6.50
C ASN A 71 8.79 3.77 6.32
N VAL A 72 8.21 3.27 7.41
CA VAL A 72 7.46 2.02 7.46
C VAL A 72 5.99 2.36 7.66
N TRP A 73 5.18 2.11 6.63
CA TRP A 73 3.83 2.65 6.55
C TRP A 73 2.75 1.63 6.90
N ASP A 74 1.74 2.12 7.61
CA ASP A 74 0.47 1.47 7.89
C ASP A 74 -0.66 2.39 7.42
N SER A 75 -1.41 1.96 6.40
CA SER A 75 -2.43 2.75 5.72
C SER A 75 -3.81 2.40 6.28
N LYS A 76 -4.66 3.40 6.32
CA LYS A 76 -6.00 3.33 6.86
C LYS A 76 -6.96 3.90 5.84
N PHE A 77 -8.01 3.13 5.59
CA PHE A 77 -9.15 3.58 4.80
C PHE A 77 -10.39 3.68 5.68
N SER A 78 -11.18 4.75 5.49
CA SER A 78 -12.46 4.92 6.15
C SER A 78 -13.44 5.66 5.25
N SER A 79 -14.60 5.06 5.01
CA SER A 79 -15.71 5.77 4.36
C SER A 79 -16.52 6.65 5.33
N THR A 80 -16.21 6.61 6.63
CA THR A 80 -16.98 7.30 7.69
C THR A 80 -16.17 8.34 8.45
N GLY A 81 -14.88 8.51 8.13
CA GLY A 81 -13.95 9.37 8.88
C GLY A 81 -13.52 8.81 10.23
N ARG A 82 -13.96 7.58 10.60
CA ARG A 82 -13.43 6.84 11.74
C ARG A 82 -12.42 5.81 11.26
N TRP A 83 -11.16 6.00 11.63
CA TRP A 83 -10.07 5.14 11.21
C TRP A 83 -9.99 3.87 12.05
N PRO A 84 -9.69 2.70 11.44
CA PRO A 84 -9.30 1.55 12.21
C PRO A 84 -7.99 1.82 12.96
N SER A 85 -7.76 1.10 14.06
CA SER A 85 -6.48 1.14 14.76
C SER A 85 -5.33 0.67 13.87
N SER A 86 -4.10 0.97 14.28
CA SER A 86 -2.91 0.42 13.65
C SER A 86 -2.95 -1.10 13.57
N ALA A 87 -2.31 -1.65 12.54
CA ALA A 87 -2.20 -3.08 12.36
C ALA A 87 -1.50 -3.72 13.57
N GLN A 88 -1.89 -4.94 13.92
CA GLN A 88 -1.25 -5.68 15.00
C GLN A 88 0.25 -5.85 14.70
N GLY A 89 1.10 -5.47 15.65
CA GLY A 89 2.56 -5.53 15.48
C GLY A 89 3.18 -4.30 14.82
N PHE A 90 2.43 -3.20 14.63
CA PHE A 90 3.00 -1.90 14.29
C PHE A 90 4.15 -1.54 15.24
N GLY A 91 5.34 -1.27 14.68
CA GLY A 91 6.54 -0.99 15.46
C GLY A 91 7.22 -2.21 16.11
N SER A 92 6.78 -3.44 15.80
CA SER A 92 7.36 -4.66 16.37
C SER A 92 8.64 -5.11 15.67
N GLN A 93 9.36 -6.04 16.31
CA GLN A 93 10.53 -6.70 15.71
C GLN A 93 10.20 -7.42 14.40
N ALA A 94 8.99 -7.98 14.25
CA ALA A 94 8.59 -8.64 13.01
C ALA A 94 8.57 -7.66 11.83
N TRP A 95 8.06 -6.44 12.04
CA TRP A 95 8.05 -5.40 11.01
C TRP A 95 9.46 -4.89 10.70
N LEU A 96 10.34 -4.83 11.69
CA LEU A 96 11.76 -4.54 11.47
C LEU A 96 12.43 -5.61 10.61
N ASP A 97 12.14 -6.89 10.86
CA ASP A 97 12.70 -8.01 10.10
C ASP A 97 12.21 -7.98 8.65
N GLU A 98 10.92 -7.69 8.42
CA GLU A 98 10.37 -7.48 7.08
C GLU A 98 11.01 -6.30 6.36
N THR A 99 11.21 -5.18 7.07
CA THR A 99 11.89 -4.00 6.54
C THR A 99 13.32 -4.34 6.11
N LYS A 100 14.06 -5.07 6.94
CA LYS A 100 15.40 -5.56 6.62
C LYS A 100 15.41 -6.46 5.39
N GLN A 101 14.42 -7.36 5.25
CA GLN A 101 14.29 -8.22 4.07
C GLN A 101 13.95 -7.42 2.81
N ALA A 102 13.10 -6.40 2.91
CA ALA A 102 12.76 -5.54 1.79
C ALA A 102 13.99 -4.78 1.29
N ILE A 103 14.77 -4.20 2.21
CA ILE A 103 16.05 -3.54 1.90
C ILE A 103 17.02 -4.49 1.19
N ALA A 104 17.14 -5.74 1.65
CA ALA A 104 18.04 -6.72 1.05
C ALA A 104 17.68 -7.07 -0.41
N LYS A 105 16.41 -6.91 -0.81
CA LYS A 105 15.91 -7.20 -2.17
C LYS A 105 16.10 -6.03 -3.15
N ILE A 106 16.50 -4.84 -2.68
CA ILE A 106 16.77 -3.70 -3.56
C ILE A 106 17.88 -4.06 -4.53
N THR A 107 17.63 -3.89 -5.83
CA THR A 107 18.58 -4.20 -6.92
C THR A 107 19.59 -3.08 -7.14
N ASP A 108 19.18 -1.82 -6.97
CA ASP A 108 20.08 -0.67 -7.01
C ASP A 108 21.07 -0.72 -5.83
N PRO A 109 22.39 -0.86 -6.09
CA PRO A 109 23.38 -1.01 -5.03
C PRO A 109 23.59 0.26 -4.20
N VAL A 110 23.40 1.45 -4.78
CA VAL A 110 23.56 2.74 -4.10
C VAL A 110 22.39 2.95 -3.15
N LEU A 111 21.17 2.82 -3.66
CA LEU A 111 19.96 2.92 -2.84
C LEU A 111 19.95 1.88 -1.73
N ARG A 112 20.32 0.63 -2.04
CA ARG A 112 20.40 -0.43 -1.02
C ARG A 112 21.36 -0.05 0.10
N LYS A 113 22.55 0.46 -0.23
CA LYS A 113 23.54 0.87 0.78
C LYS A 113 23.03 2.03 1.62
N GLN A 114 22.37 3.03 1.01
CA GLN A 114 21.77 4.16 1.72
C GLN A 114 20.69 3.69 2.70
N ALA A 115 19.77 2.85 2.23
CA ALA A 115 18.71 2.28 3.04
C ALA A 115 19.25 1.38 4.18
N GLN A 116 20.28 0.57 3.90
CA GLN A 116 20.97 -0.23 4.92
C GLN A 116 21.61 0.63 6.00
N ASN A 117 22.27 1.74 5.62
CA ASN A 117 22.86 2.66 6.59
C ASN A 117 21.78 3.30 7.48
N ALA A 118 20.69 3.79 6.88
CA ALA A 118 19.56 4.34 7.64
C ALA A 118 19.00 3.31 8.65
N PHE A 119 18.76 2.08 8.20
CA PHE A 119 18.28 1.00 9.06
C PHE A 119 19.25 0.67 10.20
N ASN A 120 20.55 0.52 9.91
CA ASN A 120 21.57 0.19 10.90
C ASN A 120 21.79 1.31 11.93
N ASN A 121 21.57 2.56 11.54
CA ASN A 121 21.65 3.71 12.43
C ASN A 121 20.37 3.91 13.26
N GLY A 122 19.33 3.10 13.04
CA GLY A 122 18.04 3.26 13.71
C GLY A 122 17.19 4.41 13.18
N ASN A 123 17.51 4.95 11.99
CA ASN A 123 16.71 5.99 11.32
C ASN A 123 15.48 5.35 10.67
N ILE A 124 14.52 4.95 11.50
CA ILE A 124 13.29 4.27 11.12
C ILE A 124 12.13 5.05 11.72
N GLU A 125 11.19 5.45 10.87
CA GLU A 125 9.96 6.12 11.29
C GLU A 125 8.74 5.25 10.96
N TRP A 126 7.90 5.07 11.97
CA TRP A 126 6.63 4.37 11.86
C TRP A 126 5.54 5.36 11.49
N LYS A 127 4.92 5.20 10.33
CA LYS A 127 3.99 6.18 9.76
C LYS A 127 2.60 5.58 9.60
N ILE A 128 1.59 6.38 9.90
CA ILE A 128 0.20 6.06 9.60
C ILE A 128 -0.25 6.98 8.48
N PHE A 129 -0.85 6.39 7.44
CA PHE A 129 -1.50 7.12 6.37
C PHE A 129 -3.02 6.94 6.48
N GLU A 130 -3.79 8.01 6.41
CA GLU A 130 -5.26 7.99 6.50
C GLU A 130 -5.87 8.54 5.21
N TRP A 131 -6.83 7.83 4.63
CA TRP A 131 -7.50 8.22 3.39
C TRP A 131 -8.96 7.79 3.26
N PRO A 132 -9.88 8.69 2.84
CA PRO A 132 -9.72 10.13 2.58
C PRO A 132 -9.65 10.97 3.86
N LYS A 133 -8.93 12.10 3.82
CA LYS A 133 -8.87 13.06 4.93
C LYS A 133 -10.21 13.76 5.18
#